data_AF-A0AAD9WK92-F1
#
_entry.id   AF-A0AAD9WK92-F1
#
_cell.length_a   1.000
_cell.length_b   1.000
_cell.length_c   1.000
_cell.angle_alpha   90.00
_cell.angle_beta   90.00
_cell.angle_gamma   90.00
#
_symmetry.space_group_name_H-M   'P 1'
#
loop_
_entity.id
_entity.type
_entity.pdbx_description
1 polymer ?
#
loop_
_entity_poly.entity_id
_entity_poly.type
_entity_poly.pdbx_seq_one_letter_code
_entity_poly.pdbx_strand_id
1 'polypeptide(L)'
;MIYFVDDVGPSPLAQNVAFRDLPLRDVLFVSEKMVIGVGFDCNPMVFAADESGIWRFIKFLGERKTPSSGSKYGSQFSGAFGKFYGQSKYGVSNDGVETSRTSGGVHENCINCIVPIREGSTSRTTRFSTSGLDGKVVIWDVQNQEDLLDYL
;
A
#
# COMPACT_ATOMS: atom_id res chain seq x y z
N MET A 1 -6.84 -8.80 10.88
CA MET A 1 -6.66 -10.24 10.62
C MET A 1 -7.33 -10.59 9.30
N ILE A 2 -6.66 -11.38 8.46
CA ILE A 2 -7.15 -11.85 7.17
C ILE A 2 -7.04 -13.39 7.13
N TYR A 3 -7.98 -14.05 6.46
CA TYR A 3 -8.01 -15.50 6.31
C TYR A 3 -7.84 -15.84 4.83
N PHE A 4 -6.85 -16.67 4.52
CA PHE A 4 -6.63 -17.21 3.18
C PHE A 4 -7.09 -18.67 3.17
N VAL A 5 -7.94 -19.02 2.20
CA VAL A 5 -8.55 -20.35 2.10
C VAL A 5 -8.17 -20.93 0.74
N ASP A 6 -7.36 -21.99 0.75
CA ASP A 6 -6.80 -22.55 -0.49
C ASP A 6 -7.72 -23.60 -1.14
N ASP A 7 -8.46 -24.35 -0.32
CA ASP A 7 -9.44 -25.34 -0.80
C ASP A 7 -10.80 -25.10 -0.16
N VAL A 8 -11.82 -24.90 -0.98
CA VAL A 8 -13.22 -24.77 -0.58
C VAL A 8 -13.90 -26.14 -0.68
N GLY A 9 -13.25 -27.15 -0.08
CA GLY A 9 -13.75 -28.52 0.02
C GLY A 9 -14.51 -28.78 1.33
N PRO A 10 -14.90 -30.04 1.61
CA PRO A 10 -15.60 -30.41 2.84
C PRO A 10 -14.75 -30.21 4.11
N SER A 11 -13.43 -30.05 3.98
CA SER A 11 -12.50 -29.72 5.07
C SER A 11 -11.61 -28.56 4.63
N PRO A 12 -12.11 -27.31 4.67
CA PRO A 12 -11.35 -26.17 4.19
C PRO A 12 -10.12 -25.93 5.06
N LEU A 13 -8.97 -25.78 4.42
CA LEU A 13 -7.75 -25.34 5.07
C LEU A 13 -7.68 -23.82 4.98
N ALA A 14 -7.80 -23.15 6.13
CA ALA A 14 -7.69 -21.71 6.22
C ALA A 14 -6.42 -21.33 6.96
N GLN A 15 -5.54 -20.57 6.32
CA GLN A 15 -4.46 -19.89 6.99
C GLN A 15 -4.95 -18.58 7.57
N ASN A 16 -4.59 -18.34 8.82
CA ASN A 16 -4.88 -17.13 9.53
C ASN A 16 -3.65 -16.22 9.57
N VAL A 17 -3.78 -14.99 9.07
CA VAL A 17 -2.70 -13.99 9.07
C VAL A 17 -3.09 -12.82 9.97
N ALA A 18 -2.46 -12.78 11.14
CA ALA A 18 -2.53 -11.65 12.06
C ALA A 18 -1.62 -10.51 11.57
N PHE A 19 -2.11 -9.28 11.69
CA PHE A 19 -1.34 -8.05 11.48
C PHE A 19 -1.77 -7.04 12.55
N ARG A 20 -0.90 -6.07 12.88
CA ARG A 20 -1.08 -5.16 14.04
C ARG A 20 -1.85 -3.89 13.69
N ASP A 21 -2.14 -3.70 12.42
CA ASP A 21 -2.71 -2.48 11.86
C ASP A 21 -4.24 -2.49 11.92
N LEU A 22 -4.84 -1.37 11.53
CA LEU A 22 -6.28 -1.17 11.57
C LEU A 22 -7.00 -2.08 10.54
N PRO A 23 -8.32 -2.30 10.71
CA PRO A 23 -9.04 -3.23 9.84
C PRO A 23 -8.94 -2.87 8.35
N LEU A 24 -8.86 -3.91 7.52
CA LEU A 24 -9.03 -3.77 6.08
C LEU A 24 -10.51 -3.52 5.77
N ARG A 25 -10.76 -2.64 4.80
CA ARG A 25 -12.07 -2.34 4.24
C ARG A 25 -12.34 -3.10 2.95
N ASP A 26 -11.31 -3.29 2.13
CA ASP A 26 -11.38 -3.92 0.81
C ASP A 26 -10.05 -4.60 0.46
N VAL A 27 -10.08 -5.55 -0.48
CA VAL A 27 -8.91 -6.32 -0.91
C VAL A 27 -8.92 -6.58 -2.43
N LEU A 28 -7.74 -6.67 -3.04
CA LEU A 28 -7.56 -6.99 -4.45
C LEU A 28 -6.48 -8.05 -4.63
N PHE A 29 -6.80 -9.15 -5.30
CA PHE A 29 -5.79 -10.08 -5.82
C PHE A 29 -5.08 -9.45 -7.02
N VAL A 30 -3.75 -9.38 -6.93
CA VAL A 30 -2.85 -8.88 -7.99
C VAL A 30 -2.23 -10.05 -8.76
N SER A 31 -1.98 -11.15 -8.04
CA SER A 31 -1.59 -12.46 -8.55
C SER A 31 -2.21 -13.55 -7.64
N GLU A 32 -2.06 -14.83 -8.01
CA GLU A 32 -2.46 -15.96 -7.16
C GLU A 32 -1.72 -16.00 -5.81
N LYS A 33 -0.57 -15.33 -5.70
CA LYS A 33 0.28 -15.31 -4.51
C LYS A 33 0.36 -13.93 -3.85
N MET A 34 -0.40 -12.94 -4.33
CA MET A 34 -0.33 -11.57 -3.80
C MET A 34 -1.70 -10.91 -3.71
N VAL A 35 -2.00 -10.38 -2.53
CA VAL A 35 -3.19 -9.60 -2.23
C VAL A 35 -2.80 -8.24 -1.69
N ILE A 36 -3.47 -7.21 -2.19
CA ILE A 36 -3.40 -5.85 -1.66
C ILE A 36 -4.63 -5.60 -0.82
N GLY A 37 -4.44 -5.34 0.47
CA GLY A 37 -5.49 -4.87 1.37
C GLY A 37 -5.47 -3.35 1.49
N VAL A 38 -6.64 -2.73 1.61
CA VAL A 38 -6.77 -1.29 1.88
C VAL A 38 -7.78 -1.04 3.00
N GLY A 39 -7.67 0.08 3.71
CA GLY A 39 -8.61 0.40 4.78
C GLY A 39 -8.21 1.60 5.63
N PHE A 40 -8.32 1.45 6.95
CA PHE A 40 -8.26 2.55 7.91
C PHE A 40 -6.83 3.06 8.21
N ASP A 41 -5.78 2.37 7.76
CA ASP A 41 -4.40 2.88 7.85
C ASP A 41 -4.01 3.84 6.71
N CYS A 42 -4.93 4.13 5.80
CA CYS A 42 -4.75 5.10 4.72
C CYS A 42 -3.61 4.76 3.73
N ASN A 43 -3.04 3.55 3.80
CA ASN A 43 -2.01 3.07 2.89
C ASN A 43 -2.34 1.63 2.46
N PRO A 44 -2.10 1.25 1.19
CA PRO A 44 -2.28 -0.13 0.78
C PRO A 44 -1.28 -1.07 1.47
N MET A 45 -1.73 -2.24 1.87
CA MET A 45 -0.98 -3.28 2.58
C MET A 45 -0.75 -4.47 1.65
N VAL A 46 0.50 -4.91 1.51
CA VAL A 46 0.85 -6.07 0.70
C VAL A 46 0.87 -7.32 1.55
N PHE A 47 0.11 -8.32 1.13
CA PHE A 47 0.16 -9.68 1.64
C PHE A 47 0.58 -10.62 0.53
N ALA A 48 1.46 -11.57 0.83
CA ALA A 48 1.89 -12.53 -0.18
C ALA A 48 2.17 -13.91 0.41
N ALA A 49 1.97 -14.95 -0.42
CA ALA A 49 2.33 -16.32 -0.15
C ALA A 49 3.74 -16.62 -0.67
N ASP A 50 4.55 -17.31 0.13
CA ASP A 50 5.83 -17.83 -0.33
C ASP A 50 5.66 -19.07 -1.25
N GLU A 51 6.77 -19.70 -1.64
CA GLU A 51 6.74 -20.91 -2.47
C GLU A 51 6.03 -22.10 -1.82
N SER A 52 5.95 -22.11 -0.47
CA SER A 52 5.25 -23.15 0.29
C SER A 52 3.76 -22.86 0.47
N GLY A 53 3.26 -21.72 -0.04
CA GLY A 53 1.87 -21.30 0.09
C GLY A 53 1.56 -20.57 1.40
N ILE A 54 2.58 -20.26 2.22
CA ILE A 54 2.38 -19.61 3.51
C ILE A 54 2.26 -18.09 3.30
N TRP A 55 1.07 -17.57 3.55
CA TRP A 55 0.75 -16.15 3.50
C TRP A 55 1.32 -15.36 4.68
N ARG A 56 1.78 -14.14 4.40
CA ARG A 56 2.22 -13.18 5.43
C ARG A 56 2.01 -11.74 4.98
N PHE A 57 1.95 -10.83 5.95
CA PHE A 57 2.11 -9.41 5.69
C PHE A 57 3.54 -9.11 5.27
N ILE A 58 3.72 -8.33 4.20
CA ILE A 58 5.01 -7.97 3.64
C ILE A 58 5.40 -6.55 4.05
N LYS A 59 4.62 -5.56 3.62
CA LYS A 59 4.86 -4.13 3.87
C LYS A 59 3.65 -3.27 3.47
N PHE A 60 3.67 -2.00 3.83
CA PHE A 60 2.81 -0.99 3.22
C PHE A 60 3.39 -0.50 1.88
N LEU A 61 2.51 -0.12 0.95
CA LEU A 61 2.87 0.64 -0.25
C LEU A 61 2.87 2.13 0.07
N GLY A 62 3.80 2.87 -0.54
CA GLY A 62 3.89 4.32 -0.37
C GLY A 62 4.58 4.78 0.92
N GLU A 63 5.09 3.86 1.73
CA GLU A 63 6.06 4.19 2.78
C GLU A 63 7.29 4.81 2.12
N ARG A 64 7.45 6.13 2.31
CA ARG A 64 8.71 6.79 2.00
C ARG A 64 9.72 6.19 2.96
N LYS A 65 10.64 5.36 2.44
CA LYS A 65 11.87 5.02 3.16
C LYS A 65 12.45 6.34 3.64
N THR A 66 12.39 6.60 4.94
CA THR A 66 13.16 7.70 5.54
C THR A 66 14.60 7.38 5.15
N PRO A 67 15.28 8.21 4.33
CA PRO A 67 16.68 7.97 4.10
C PRO A 67 17.33 8.05 5.49
N SER A 68 17.91 6.94 5.95
CA SER A 68 18.86 6.97 7.04
C SER A 68 19.77 8.16 6.78
N SER A 69 19.91 9.04 7.76
CA SER A 69 20.66 10.30 7.71
C SER A 69 22.12 10.09 7.26
N GLY A 70 22.28 9.90 5.95
CA GLY A 70 23.51 9.69 5.24
C GLY A 70 23.55 10.73 4.15
N SER A 71 24.24 11.83 4.42
CA SER A 71 24.50 12.92 3.51
C SER A 71 25.11 12.41 2.20
N LYS A 72 24.30 12.32 1.13
CA LYS A 72 24.80 12.20 -0.23
C LYS A 72 24.27 13.34 -1.08
N TYR A 73 25.17 14.27 -1.37
CA TYR A 73 25.03 15.32 -2.37
C TYR A 73 24.68 14.70 -3.73
N GLY A 74 23.52 15.03 -4.30
CA GLY A 74 23.11 14.52 -5.62
C GLY A 74 21.97 15.32 -6.27
N SER A 75 22.34 16.10 -7.30
CA SER A 75 21.51 16.77 -8.33
C SER A 75 20.37 17.70 -7.87
N GLN A 76 20.55 19.01 -8.09
CA GLN A 76 19.59 20.06 -7.74
C GLN A 76 18.35 20.17 -8.66
N PHE A 77 18.21 19.32 -9.67
CA PHE A 77 17.13 19.47 -10.66
C PHE A 77 15.85 18.69 -10.32
N SER A 78 15.94 17.56 -9.60
CA SER A 78 14.77 16.77 -9.17
C SER A 78 14.15 17.30 -7.87
N GLY A 79 14.95 17.93 -7.00
CA GLY A 79 14.50 18.47 -5.72
C GLY A 79 13.58 19.70 -5.80
N ALA A 80 13.61 20.44 -6.92
CA ALA A 80 12.84 21.68 -7.06
C ALA A 80 11.33 21.43 -7.17
N PHE A 81 10.91 20.39 -7.90
CA PHE A 81 9.49 20.02 -8.00
C PHE A 81 8.94 19.50 -6.67
N GLY A 82 9.71 18.65 -5.96
CA GLY A 82 9.31 18.13 -4.65
C GLY A 82 9.10 19.24 -3.61
N LYS A 83 9.93 20.29 -3.67
CA LYS A 83 9.79 21.48 -2.80
C LYS A 83 8.59 22.35 -3.20
N PHE A 84 8.31 22.51 -4.49
CA PHE A 84 7.19 23.32 -4.98
C PHE A 84 5.83 22.75 -4.55
N TYR A 85 5.61 21.44 -4.68
CA TYR A 85 4.37 20.81 -4.21
C TYR A 85 4.24 20.76 -2.68
N GLY A 86 5.36 20.64 -1.96
CA GLY A 86 5.37 20.59 -0.49
C GLY A 86 5.10 21.93 0.21
N GLN A 87 5.27 23.07 -0.48
CA GLN A 87 5.06 24.39 0.13
C GLN A 87 3.59 24.79 0.29
N SER A 88 2.66 24.14 -0.40
CA SER A 88 1.24 24.54 -0.40
C SER A 88 0.42 24.12 0.83
N LYS A 89 0.99 23.33 1.75
CA LYS A 89 0.23 22.70 2.87
C LYS A 89 0.35 23.40 4.24
N TYR A 90 1.00 24.55 4.36
CA TYR A 90 1.15 25.22 5.66
C TYR A 90 0.09 26.30 5.89
N GLY A 91 -1.05 25.86 6.41
CA GLY A 91 -2.13 26.71 6.92
C GLY A 91 -2.82 26.09 8.13
N VAL A 92 -2.08 25.40 9.01
CA VAL A 92 -2.64 24.82 10.24
C VAL A 92 -1.95 25.46 11.44
N SER A 93 -2.77 26.16 12.22
CA SER A 93 -2.47 26.81 13.49
C SER A 93 -1.75 25.86 14.45
N ASN A 94 -0.72 26.40 15.10
CA ASN A 94 0.15 25.71 16.03
C ASN A 94 -0.55 25.51 17.38
N ASP A 95 -1.46 24.53 17.48
CA ASP A 95 -1.97 24.07 18.78
C ASP A 95 -1.59 22.61 18.99
N GLY A 96 -0.77 22.41 20.02
CA GLY A 96 0.01 21.20 20.24
C GLY A 96 -0.84 20.06 20.78
N VAL A 97 -1.20 19.14 19.89
CA VAL A 97 -1.33 17.71 20.21
C VAL A 97 -0.68 16.96 19.06
N GLU A 98 0.57 16.54 19.24
CA GLU A 98 1.17 15.51 18.38
C GLU A 98 0.38 14.21 18.57
N THR A 99 -0.67 14.04 17.77
CA THR A 99 -1.16 12.70 17.47
C THR A 99 -0.06 12.01 16.67
N SER A 100 0.49 10.93 17.24
CA SER A 100 1.64 10.14 16.81
C SER A 100 1.49 9.41 15.46
N ARG A 101 0.91 10.08 14.47
CA ARG A 101 0.80 9.65 13.09
C ARG A 101 0.99 10.89 12.22
N THR A 102 2.23 11.33 12.07
CA THR A 102 2.63 12.18 10.95
C THR A 102 2.34 11.40 9.67
N SER A 103 1.08 11.52 9.23
CA SER A 103 0.47 10.85 8.10
C SER A 103 1.07 11.40 6.81
N GLY A 104 2.30 10.98 6.52
CA GLY A 104 3.00 11.23 5.26
C GLY A 104 2.59 10.26 4.15
N GLY A 105 1.52 9.47 4.36
CA GLY A 105 0.92 8.57 3.39
C GLY A 105 0.23 9.33 2.26
N VAL A 106 -0.03 8.64 1.14
CA VAL A 106 -0.64 9.27 -0.04
C VAL A 106 -2.10 9.68 0.26
N HIS A 107 -2.85 8.80 0.94
CA HIS A 107 -4.16 9.14 1.47
C HIS A 107 -4.07 9.69 2.90
N GLU A 108 -5.00 10.58 3.23
CA GLU A 108 -5.15 11.21 4.55
C GLU A 108 -6.40 10.70 5.30
N ASN A 109 -7.14 9.77 4.70
CA ASN A 109 -8.32 9.14 5.29
C ASN A 109 -8.50 7.72 4.74
N CYS A 110 -9.46 6.97 5.30
CA CYS A 110 -9.73 5.58 4.97
C CYS A 110 -9.88 5.37 3.45
N ILE A 111 -9.14 4.40 2.93
CA ILE A 111 -9.26 3.94 1.54
C ILE A 111 -10.49 3.03 1.49
N ASN A 112 -11.48 3.41 0.69
CA ASN A 112 -12.78 2.75 0.65
C ASN A 112 -13.04 1.95 -0.63
N CYS A 113 -12.15 2.06 -1.63
CA CYS A 113 -12.25 1.34 -2.88
C CYS A 113 -10.86 1.06 -3.43
N ILE A 114 -10.66 -0.16 -3.94
CA ILE A 114 -9.49 -0.57 -4.72
C ILE A 114 -9.97 -1.26 -6.00
N VAL A 115 -9.46 -0.85 -7.15
CA VAL A 115 -9.86 -1.41 -8.44
C VAL A 115 -8.67 -1.71 -9.35
N PRO A 116 -8.66 -2.87 -10.03
CA PRO A 116 -7.59 -3.21 -10.95
C PRO A 116 -7.63 -2.31 -12.19
N ILE A 117 -6.47 -1.84 -12.64
CA ILE A 117 -6.30 -1.17 -13.93
C ILE A 117 -5.79 -2.22 -14.89
N ARG A 118 -6.70 -2.78 -15.69
CA ARG A 118 -6.35 -3.81 -16.67
C ARG A 118 -5.63 -3.19 -17.85
N GLU A 119 -4.43 -3.69 -18.13
CA GLU A 119 -3.66 -3.33 -19.31
C GLU A 119 -3.66 -4.55 -20.25
N GLY A 120 -4.53 -4.52 -21.27
CA GLY A 120 -4.64 -5.61 -22.24
C GLY A 120 -5.36 -6.87 -21.75
N SER A 121 -4.99 -8.02 -22.33
CA SER A 121 -5.64 -9.33 -22.13
C SER A 121 -4.95 -10.25 -21.14
N THR A 122 -3.93 -9.79 -20.41
CA THR A 122 -3.20 -10.62 -19.43
C THR A 122 -3.97 -10.76 -18.12
N SER A 123 -3.95 -11.94 -17.50
CA SER A 123 -4.59 -12.21 -16.21
C SER A 123 -3.94 -11.48 -15.03
N ARG A 124 -2.66 -11.09 -15.18
CA ARG A 124 -1.86 -10.42 -14.15
C ARG A 124 -2.20 -8.93 -14.11
N THR A 125 -2.71 -8.45 -12.98
CA THR A 125 -2.98 -7.03 -12.77
C THR A 125 -1.78 -6.42 -12.08
N THR A 126 -0.99 -5.60 -12.77
CA THR A 126 0.19 -4.97 -12.15
C THR A 126 -0.02 -3.53 -11.74
N ARG A 127 -1.14 -2.94 -12.18
CA ARG A 127 -1.57 -1.59 -11.81
C ARG A 127 -2.96 -1.61 -11.22
N PHE A 128 -3.17 -0.79 -10.21
CA PHE A 128 -4.48 -0.63 -9.60
C PHE A 128 -4.65 0.82 -9.14
N SER A 129 -5.90 1.23 -8.94
CA SER A 129 -6.21 2.53 -8.36
C SER A 129 -6.93 2.38 -7.03
N THR A 130 -6.68 3.33 -6.12
CA THR A 130 -7.37 3.44 -4.85
C THR A 130 -8.11 4.77 -4.78
N SER A 131 -9.28 4.79 -4.12
CA SER A 131 -9.95 6.02 -3.70
C SER A 131 -10.12 6.06 -2.20
N GLY A 132 -9.99 7.24 -1.60
CA GLY A 132 -10.17 7.44 -0.18
C GLY A 132 -11.28 8.43 0.14
N LEU A 133 -11.73 8.41 1.41
CA LEU A 133 -12.65 9.41 1.97
C LEU A 133 -12.03 10.81 2.06
N ASP A 134 -10.74 10.95 1.75
CA ASP A 134 -10.04 12.21 1.55
C ASP A 134 -10.25 12.82 0.16
N GLY A 135 -11.06 12.17 -0.69
CA GLY A 135 -11.37 12.64 -2.04
C GLY A 135 -10.24 12.43 -3.05
N LYS A 136 -9.18 11.70 -2.69
CA LYS A 136 -8.06 11.41 -3.59
C LYS A 136 -8.31 10.11 -4.36
N VAL A 137 -7.80 10.09 -5.59
CA VAL A 137 -7.63 8.88 -6.40
C VAL A 137 -6.15 8.73 -6.72
N VAL A 138 -5.60 7.56 -6.45
CA VAL A 138 -4.16 7.28 -6.58
C VAL A 138 -3.96 6.03 -7.43
N ILE A 139 -3.00 6.08 -8.36
CA ILE A 139 -2.60 4.94 -9.17
C ILE A 139 -1.32 4.35 -8.60
N TRP A 140 -1.30 3.03 -8.46
CA TRP A 140 -0.18 2.24 -7.96
C TRP A 140 0.30 1.29 -9.04
N ASP A 141 1.61 1.12 -9.14
CA ASP A 141 2.27 0.22 -10.08
C ASP A 141 3.22 -0.71 -9.33
N VAL A 142 2.84 -1.98 -9.21
CA VAL A 142 3.58 -3.00 -8.46
C VAL A 142 4.79 -3.50 -9.23
N GLN A 143 4.81 -3.38 -10.57
CA GLN A 143 6.00 -3.77 -11.37
C GLN A 143 7.23 -2.91 -11.01
N ASN A 144 7.02 -1.68 -10.53
CA ASN A 144 8.11 -0.79 -10.14
C ASN A 144 8.66 -1.09 -8.74
N GLN A 145 8.27 -2.20 -8.11
CA GLN A 145 8.73 -2.62 -6.77
C GLN A 145 9.51 -3.92 -6.89
N GLU A 146 10.84 -3.83 -7.03
CA GLU A 146 11.73 -4.99 -7.25
C GLU A 146 11.55 -6.09 -6.19
N ASP A 147 11.29 -5.72 -4.94
CA ASP A 147 11.11 -6.64 -3.82
C ASP A 147 9.78 -7.41 -3.84
N LEU A 148 8.86 -7.04 -4.73
CA LEU A 148 7.56 -7.70 -4.88
C LEU A 148 7.47 -8.58 -6.13
N LEU A 149 8.48 -8.54 -7.02
CA LEU A 149 8.45 -9.25 -8.29
C LEU A 149 8.35 -10.76 -8.14
N ASP A 150 8.92 -11.32 -7.07
CA ASP A 150 8.91 -12.76 -6.78
C ASP A 150 7.51 -13.32 -6.46
N TYR A 151 6.57 -12.44 -6.07
CA TYR A 151 5.20 -12.82 -5.70
C TYR A 151 4.17 -12.49 -6.77
N LEU A 152 4.54 -11.68 -7.77
CA LEU A 152 3.66 -11.37 -8.89
C LEU A 152 3.45 -12.64 -9.74
#